data_AF-A0A377TL47-F1
#
_entry.id   AF-A0A377TL47-F1
#
_cell.length_a   1.000
_cell.length_b   1.000
_cell.length_c   1.000
_cell.angle_alpha   90.00
_cell.angle_beta   90.00
_cell.angle_gamma   90.00
#
_symmetry.space_group_name_H-M   'P 1'
#
loop_
_entity.id
_entity.type
_entity.pdbx_description
1 polymer ?
#
loop_
_entity_poly.entity_id
_entity_poly.type
_entity_poly.pdbx_seq_one_letter_code
_entity_poly.pdbx_strand_id
1 'polypeptide(L)'
;MNFNGTRSTLQGTVNTRQGQIALSGNADWTQIDNWRAQIAAKGSRVRITVPPMVRLDVSPDVVFTATPSLFNLDGKVDVPWARIVVNEVPESAVGVSSDEVMLDKNLKPIKQQSASIPINSNLTIHVGNNVRLEAFGLKARLTGDLKVAQDKQGLGLNGQINIPDGRFHAYGQDLIVRKGELLFSGPPDQPLLNIEAIRNPDATEDDVIAGVRVTGSADQPKAEIFSDPVMSQQEALSYLLRGQGLSSGQSDSAAMTSMLIGMGVAQSGQVVGKIGETFGVSNLALDTEGGRRFFPGGGQRLCTAGSAGKIRGRYLRFPGDADFTLSPDA
;
A
#
# COMPACT_ATOMS: atom_id res chain seq x y z
N MET A 1 -3.94 -24.49 -37.19
CA MET A 1 -4.24 -23.19 -37.84
C MET A 1 -4.31 -23.45 -39.33
N ASN A 2 -5.39 -23.05 -40.00
CA ASN A 2 -5.61 -23.36 -41.40
C ASN A 2 -5.65 -22.06 -42.20
N PHE A 3 -4.72 -21.92 -43.15
CA PHE A 3 -4.65 -20.80 -44.07
C PHE A 3 -5.30 -21.18 -45.40
N ASN A 4 -6.13 -20.28 -45.94
CA ASN A 4 -6.77 -20.43 -47.24
C ASN A 4 -6.62 -19.12 -48.02
N GLY A 5 -5.47 -18.96 -48.67
CA GLY A 5 -5.08 -17.76 -49.41
C GLY A 5 -5.05 -16.52 -48.50
N THR A 6 -6.08 -15.70 -48.60
CA THR A 6 -6.23 -14.43 -47.88
C THR A 6 -7.05 -14.53 -46.60
N ARG A 7 -7.41 -15.75 -46.18
CA ARG A 7 -8.16 -16.03 -44.94
C ARG A 7 -7.43 -17.05 -44.08
N SER A 8 -7.66 -17.01 -42.78
CA SER A 8 -7.18 -18.03 -41.85
C SER A 8 -8.19 -18.33 -40.76
N THR A 9 -8.17 -19.56 -40.28
CA THR A 9 -8.90 -20.00 -39.09
C THR A 9 -7.93 -20.54 -38.06
N LEU A 10 -8.19 -20.18 -36.80
CA LEU A 10 -7.45 -20.64 -35.63
C LEU A 10 -8.40 -21.50 -34.81
N GLN A 11 -8.02 -22.75 -34.58
CA GLN A 11 -8.45 -23.50 -33.41
C GLN A 11 -7.19 -24.00 -32.72
N GLY A 12 -7.13 -23.80 -31.41
CA GLY A 12 -5.99 -24.19 -30.62
C GLY A 12 -6.38 -24.32 -29.16
N THR A 13 -5.57 -25.05 -28.42
CA THR A 13 -5.66 -25.08 -26.96
C THR A 13 -4.30 -24.74 -26.39
N VAL A 14 -4.28 -23.84 -25.41
CA VAL A 14 -3.09 -23.51 -24.64
C VAL A 14 -3.20 -24.25 -23.32
N ASN A 15 -2.31 -25.21 -23.12
CA ASN A 15 -2.17 -25.92 -21.87
C ASN A 15 -1.24 -25.10 -20.97
N THR A 16 -1.72 -24.75 -19.78
CA THR A 16 -0.88 -24.10 -18.76
C THR A 16 -0.60 -25.10 -17.64
N ARG A 17 0.22 -24.73 -16.64
CA ARG A 17 0.47 -25.60 -15.47
C ARG A 17 -0.81 -25.98 -14.73
N GLN A 18 -1.85 -25.15 -14.82
CA GLN A 18 -3.18 -25.44 -14.27
C GLN A 18 -4.24 -24.81 -15.16
N GLY A 19 -5.13 -25.65 -15.72
CA GLY A 19 -6.18 -25.21 -16.61
C GLY A 19 -5.73 -25.07 -18.07
N GLN A 20 -6.73 -24.99 -18.94
CA GLN A 20 -6.57 -24.90 -20.39
C GLN A 20 -7.33 -23.67 -20.90
N ILE A 21 -6.78 -23.01 -21.92
CA ILE A 21 -7.48 -21.98 -22.70
C ILE A 21 -7.77 -22.57 -24.07
N ALA A 22 -9.05 -22.64 -24.45
CA ALA A 22 -9.47 -22.85 -25.81
C ALA A 22 -9.43 -21.52 -26.57
N LEU A 23 -8.75 -21.52 -27.71
CA LEU A 23 -8.65 -20.40 -28.64
C LEU A 23 -9.37 -20.76 -29.92
N SER A 24 -10.26 -19.89 -30.36
CA SER A 24 -10.93 -20.00 -31.66
C SER A 24 -10.95 -18.64 -32.34
N GLY A 25 -10.62 -18.58 -33.61
CA GLY A 25 -10.58 -17.29 -34.31
C GLY A 25 -10.55 -17.42 -35.82
N ASN A 26 -10.67 -16.28 -36.47
CA ASN A 26 -10.63 -16.13 -37.90
C ASN A 26 -9.96 -14.81 -38.25
N ALA A 27 -9.30 -14.79 -39.41
CA ALA A 27 -8.70 -13.60 -39.96
C ALA A 27 -8.96 -13.54 -41.47
N ASP A 28 -9.18 -12.34 -41.97
CA ASP A 28 -9.40 -12.03 -43.38
C ASP A 28 -8.57 -10.80 -43.74
N TRP A 29 -7.63 -10.97 -44.68
CA TRP A 29 -6.79 -9.93 -45.25
C TRP A 29 -6.91 -9.91 -46.78
N THR A 30 -8.10 -10.24 -47.31
CA THR A 30 -8.43 -10.08 -48.74
C THR A 30 -8.17 -8.65 -49.23
N GLN A 31 -8.40 -7.67 -48.36
CA GLN A 31 -7.99 -6.28 -48.54
C GLN A 31 -6.92 -5.94 -47.51
N ILE A 32 -5.67 -5.74 -47.94
CA ILE A 32 -4.52 -5.53 -47.03
C ILE A 32 -4.70 -4.27 -46.18
N ASP A 33 -5.36 -3.24 -46.70
CA ASP A 33 -5.63 -1.98 -45.99
C ASP A 33 -6.87 -2.04 -45.08
N ASN A 34 -7.62 -3.15 -45.11
CA ASN A 34 -8.87 -3.33 -44.37
C ASN A 34 -9.00 -4.77 -43.84
N TRP A 35 -7.90 -5.29 -43.31
CA TRP A 35 -7.88 -6.62 -42.71
C TRP A 35 -8.72 -6.66 -41.43
N ARG A 36 -9.25 -7.83 -41.11
CA ARG A 36 -10.01 -8.09 -39.88
C ARG A 36 -9.54 -9.38 -39.26
N ALA A 37 -9.32 -9.38 -37.96
CA ALA A 37 -9.06 -10.57 -37.19
C ALA A 37 -9.94 -10.60 -35.95
N GLN A 38 -10.38 -11.80 -35.57
CA GLN A 38 -11.12 -12.04 -34.34
C GLN A 38 -10.59 -13.31 -33.69
N ILE A 39 -10.38 -13.25 -32.38
CA ILE A 39 -9.94 -14.39 -31.57
C ILE A 39 -10.81 -14.39 -30.30
N ALA A 40 -11.51 -15.48 -30.07
CA ALA A 40 -12.16 -15.77 -28.79
C ALA A 40 -11.24 -16.67 -27.96
N ALA A 41 -11.12 -16.35 -26.68
CA ALA A 41 -10.38 -17.13 -25.70
C ALA A 41 -11.31 -17.49 -24.53
N LYS A 42 -11.49 -18.78 -24.32
CA LYS A 42 -12.29 -19.33 -23.23
C LYS A 42 -11.45 -20.28 -22.40
N GLY A 43 -11.34 -20.03 -21.11
CA GLY A 43 -10.54 -20.85 -20.21
C GLY A 43 -11.22 -21.07 -18.87
N SER A 44 -10.76 -22.09 -18.15
CA SER A 44 -11.21 -22.36 -16.79
C SER A 44 -10.01 -22.53 -15.86
N ARG A 45 -9.97 -21.71 -14.80
CA ARG A 45 -8.97 -21.75 -13.72
C ARG A 45 -7.52 -21.80 -14.21
N VAL A 46 -7.21 -20.95 -15.19
CA VAL A 46 -5.90 -20.82 -15.78
C VAL A 46 -4.98 -20.07 -14.83
N ARG A 47 -3.87 -20.70 -14.43
CA ARG A 47 -2.93 -20.06 -13.51
C ARG A 47 -1.98 -19.10 -14.23
N ILE A 48 -2.05 -17.83 -13.84
CA ILE A 48 -1.13 -16.77 -14.23
C ILE A 48 -0.26 -16.43 -13.01
N THR A 49 1.04 -16.28 -13.25
CA THR A 49 2.00 -15.89 -12.22
C THR A 49 2.85 -14.77 -12.77
N VAL A 50 2.85 -13.63 -12.08
CA VAL A 50 3.66 -12.45 -12.37
C VAL A 50 4.57 -12.24 -11.16
N PRO A 51 5.75 -12.89 -11.13
CA PRO A 51 6.69 -12.73 -10.03
C PRO A 51 7.20 -11.28 -9.94
N PRO A 52 7.49 -10.78 -8.73
CA PRO A 52 7.35 -11.46 -7.44
C PRO A 52 5.95 -11.30 -6.80
N MET A 53 5.07 -10.46 -7.37
CA MET A 53 3.94 -9.89 -6.63
C MET A 53 2.64 -10.68 -6.74
N VAL A 54 2.32 -11.28 -7.89
CA VAL A 54 0.95 -11.74 -8.17
C VAL A 54 0.90 -13.19 -8.63
N ARG A 55 -0.01 -13.96 -8.02
CA ARG A 55 -0.44 -15.27 -8.50
C ARG A 55 -1.95 -15.31 -8.54
N LEU A 56 -2.55 -15.67 -9.68
CA LEU A 56 -4.00 -15.70 -9.85
C LEU A 56 -4.43 -16.84 -10.76
N ASP A 57 -5.57 -17.45 -10.43
CA ASP A 57 -6.26 -18.41 -11.29
C ASP A 57 -7.43 -17.64 -11.93
N VAL A 58 -7.50 -17.63 -13.26
CA VAL A 58 -8.53 -16.89 -14.02
C VAL A 58 -9.33 -17.81 -14.93
N SER A 59 -10.61 -17.49 -15.10
CA SER A 59 -11.46 -18.10 -16.11
C SER A 59 -11.90 -17.00 -17.08
N PRO A 60 -11.14 -16.78 -18.17
CA PRO A 60 -11.50 -15.79 -19.16
C PRO A 60 -12.59 -16.33 -20.09
N ASP A 61 -13.53 -15.47 -20.47
CA ASP A 61 -14.43 -15.61 -21.63
C ASP A 61 -14.39 -14.26 -22.36
N VAL A 62 -13.40 -14.13 -23.25
CA VAL A 62 -13.06 -12.85 -23.90
C VAL A 62 -12.96 -13.00 -25.41
N VAL A 63 -13.30 -11.92 -26.10
CA VAL A 63 -13.21 -11.78 -27.55
C VAL A 63 -12.33 -10.59 -27.86
N PHE A 64 -11.25 -10.85 -28.58
CA PHE A 64 -10.37 -9.85 -29.15
C PHE A 64 -10.69 -9.68 -30.62
N THR A 65 -10.90 -8.44 -31.05
CA THR A 65 -11.09 -8.07 -32.46
C THR A 65 -10.04 -7.04 -32.84
N ALA A 66 -9.49 -7.18 -34.03
CA ALA A 66 -8.42 -6.34 -34.52
C ALA A 66 -8.67 -5.91 -35.97
N THR A 67 -8.46 -4.62 -36.21
CA THR A 67 -8.49 -3.98 -37.52
C THR A 67 -7.27 -3.05 -37.64
N PRO A 68 -6.95 -2.53 -38.84
CA PRO A 68 -5.90 -1.52 -39.00
C PRO A 68 -6.11 -0.25 -38.17
N SER A 69 -7.33 0.03 -37.71
CA SER A 69 -7.69 1.28 -37.03
C SER A 69 -7.98 1.13 -35.54
N LEU A 70 -8.30 -0.08 -35.06
CA LEU A 70 -8.65 -0.32 -33.67
C LEU A 70 -8.42 -1.78 -33.26
N PHE A 71 -7.88 -1.96 -32.06
CA PHE A 71 -7.95 -3.22 -31.33
C PHE A 71 -9.01 -3.11 -30.25
N ASN A 72 -9.84 -4.13 -30.12
CA ASN A 72 -10.93 -4.13 -29.15
C ASN A 72 -10.98 -5.46 -28.40
N LEU A 73 -11.01 -5.39 -27.08
CA LEU A 73 -11.04 -6.54 -26.17
C LEU A 73 -12.29 -6.46 -25.28
N ASP A 74 -13.25 -7.34 -25.53
CA ASP A 74 -14.49 -7.42 -24.76
C ASP A 74 -14.61 -8.76 -24.05
N GLY A 75 -15.29 -8.77 -22.90
CA GLY A 75 -15.72 -10.01 -22.28
C GLY A 75 -15.74 -9.99 -20.77
N LYS A 76 -15.65 -11.18 -20.19
CA LYS A 76 -15.72 -11.41 -18.76
C LYS A 76 -14.52 -12.22 -18.28
N VAL A 77 -14.06 -11.91 -17.08
CA VAL A 77 -12.96 -12.62 -16.44
C VAL A 77 -13.32 -12.90 -15.00
N ASP A 78 -13.48 -14.18 -14.66
CA ASP A 78 -13.67 -14.60 -13.27
C ASP A 78 -12.32 -14.88 -12.63
N VAL A 79 -12.10 -14.34 -11.42
CA VAL A 79 -10.90 -14.54 -10.61
C VAL A 79 -11.28 -15.34 -9.35
N PRO A 80 -11.45 -16.66 -9.43
CA PRO A 80 -11.83 -17.49 -8.27
C PRO A 80 -10.75 -17.52 -7.18
N TRP A 81 -9.49 -17.32 -7.52
CA TRP A 81 -8.37 -17.37 -6.58
C TRP A 81 -7.26 -16.40 -6.97
N ALA A 82 -6.73 -15.66 -6.01
CA ALA A 82 -5.51 -14.88 -6.19
C ALA A 82 -4.78 -14.63 -4.88
N ARG A 83 -3.47 -14.45 -4.97
CA ARG A 83 -2.57 -14.01 -3.90
C ARG A 83 -1.76 -12.84 -4.45
N ILE A 84 -1.96 -11.68 -3.86
CA ILE A 84 -1.29 -10.43 -4.22
C ILE A 84 -0.43 -10.06 -3.02
N VAL A 85 0.87 -9.97 -3.23
CA VAL A 85 1.85 -9.63 -2.20
C VAL A 85 2.65 -8.42 -2.67
N VAL A 86 2.62 -7.35 -1.89
CA VAL A 86 3.35 -6.11 -2.16
C VAL A 86 4.29 -5.86 -0.99
N ASN A 87 5.55 -6.25 -1.17
CA ASN A 87 6.59 -6.03 -0.16
C ASN A 87 7.23 -4.65 -0.29
N GLU A 88 7.52 -4.25 -1.53
CA GLU A 88 8.07 -2.94 -1.90
C GLU A 88 7.39 -2.52 -3.21
N VAL A 89 7.15 -1.22 -3.37
CA VAL A 89 6.73 -0.66 -4.66
C VAL A 89 7.99 -0.66 -5.54
N PRO A 90 8.03 -1.42 -6.65
CA PRO A 90 9.17 -1.35 -7.56
C PRO A 90 9.35 0.09 -8.05
N GLU A 91 10.59 0.54 -8.31
CA GLU A 91 10.82 1.89 -8.88
C GLU A 91 10.00 2.13 -10.17
N SER A 92 9.60 1.06 -10.88
CA SER A 92 8.76 1.10 -12.07
C SER A 92 7.25 1.34 -11.84
N ALA A 93 6.78 1.35 -10.59
CA ALA A 93 5.40 1.68 -10.23
C ALA A 93 5.23 3.17 -9.85
N VAL A 94 6.33 3.93 -9.82
CA VAL A 94 6.27 5.37 -10.02
C VAL A 94 6.17 5.57 -11.52
N GLY A 95 5.00 5.95 -12.02
CA GLY A 95 4.84 6.28 -13.43
C GLY A 95 5.91 7.31 -13.82
N VAL A 96 6.72 6.99 -14.83
CA VAL A 96 7.55 8.01 -15.47
C VAL A 96 6.61 9.13 -15.88
N SER A 97 6.93 10.36 -15.48
CA SER A 97 6.14 11.52 -15.90
C SER A 97 6.01 11.49 -17.43
N SER A 98 4.85 11.86 -17.95
CA SER A 98 4.60 11.97 -19.40
C SER A 98 5.56 12.92 -20.13
N ASP A 99 6.38 13.65 -19.38
CA ASP A 99 7.35 14.64 -19.85
C ASP A 99 8.77 14.08 -20.06
N GLU A 100 9.00 12.78 -19.86
CA GLU A 100 10.32 12.17 -20.05
C GLU A 100 10.54 11.77 -21.53
N VAL A 101 11.44 12.50 -22.21
CA VAL A 101 11.85 12.20 -23.58
C VAL A 101 13.08 11.28 -23.53
N MET A 102 12.92 10.03 -23.96
CA MET A 102 14.06 9.14 -24.16
C MET A 102 14.90 9.64 -25.35
N LEU A 103 16.20 9.81 -25.14
CA LEU A 103 17.14 10.23 -26.17
C LEU A 103 17.97 9.04 -26.63
N ASP A 104 18.25 8.96 -27.94
CA ASP A 104 19.22 8.00 -28.46
C ASP A 104 20.66 8.40 -28.08
N LYS A 105 21.63 7.57 -28.46
CA LYS A 105 23.07 7.82 -28.26
C LYS A 105 23.56 9.15 -28.88
N ASN A 106 22.75 9.78 -29.74
CA ASN A 106 23.04 11.05 -30.43
C ASN A 106 22.19 12.22 -29.89
N LEU A 107 21.58 12.07 -28.71
CA LEU A 107 20.76 13.10 -28.06
C LEU A 107 19.53 13.52 -28.88
N LYS A 108 19.04 12.64 -29.78
CA LYS A 108 17.79 12.87 -30.50
C LYS A 108 16.63 12.18 -29.77
N PRO A 109 15.45 12.82 -29.67
CA PRO A 109 14.25 12.17 -29.18
C PRO A 109 14.00 10.86 -29.95
N ILE A 110 14.06 9.73 -29.25
CA ILE A 110 13.52 8.49 -29.75
C ILE A 110 12.02 8.69 -29.71
N LYS A 111 11.36 8.76 -30.87
CA LYS A 111 9.91 8.61 -30.90
C LYS A 111 9.65 7.21 -30.36
N GLN A 112 9.12 7.12 -29.14
CA GLN A 112 8.54 5.87 -28.68
C GLN A 112 7.56 5.45 -29.76
N GLN A 113 7.82 4.30 -30.36
CA GLN A 113 6.97 3.73 -31.39
C GLN A 113 5.71 3.27 -30.65
N SER A 114 4.83 4.22 -30.36
CA SER A 114 3.51 3.93 -29.83
C SER A 114 2.88 2.97 -30.82
N ALA A 115 2.33 1.86 -30.32
CA ALA A 115 1.52 0.99 -31.15
C ALA A 115 0.51 1.88 -31.88
N SER A 116 0.61 1.97 -33.22
CA SER A 116 -0.10 3.00 -33.99
C SER A 116 -1.62 2.84 -33.98
N ILE A 117 -2.09 1.71 -33.42
CA ILE A 117 -3.48 1.31 -33.39
C ILE A 117 -3.98 1.45 -31.94
N PRO A 118 -5.00 2.29 -31.68
CA PRO A 118 -5.58 2.43 -30.35
C PRO A 118 -6.14 1.09 -29.85
N ILE A 119 -6.08 0.86 -28.54
CA ILE A 119 -6.64 -0.30 -27.87
C ILE A 119 -7.85 0.14 -27.07
N ASN A 120 -9.00 -0.43 -27.38
CA ASN A 120 -10.20 -0.35 -26.55
C ASN A 120 -10.34 -1.65 -25.75
N SER A 121 -10.74 -1.54 -24.51
CA SER A 121 -11.06 -2.71 -23.68
C SER A 121 -12.31 -2.45 -22.87
N ASN A 122 -13.16 -3.47 -22.74
CA ASN A 122 -14.38 -3.43 -21.95
C ASN A 122 -14.57 -4.81 -21.31
N LEU A 123 -13.98 -4.97 -20.14
CA LEU A 123 -13.93 -6.22 -19.41
C LEU A 123 -14.77 -6.11 -18.14
N THR A 124 -15.54 -7.15 -17.85
CA THR A 124 -16.15 -7.32 -16.53
C THR A 124 -15.34 -8.35 -15.74
N ILE A 125 -14.72 -7.91 -14.66
CA ILE A 125 -13.90 -8.73 -13.77
C ILE A 125 -14.71 -9.06 -12.52
N HIS A 126 -14.91 -10.34 -12.26
CA HIS A 126 -15.51 -10.82 -11.02
C HIS A 126 -14.42 -11.32 -10.08
N VAL A 127 -14.31 -10.72 -8.91
CA VAL A 127 -13.37 -11.09 -7.84
C VAL A 127 -14.06 -12.06 -6.90
N GLY A 128 -13.68 -13.34 -7.00
CA GLY A 128 -14.31 -14.42 -6.26
C GLY A 128 -13.89 -14.52 -4.79
N ASN A 129 -14.38 -15.56 -4.12
CA ASN A 129 -14.29 -15.73 -2.67
C ASN A 129 -12.91 -16.10 -2.12
N ASN A 130 -11.87 -16.29 -2.93
CA ASN A 130 -10.55 -16.71 -2.46
C ASN A 130 -9.42 -15.83 -3.02
N VAL A 131 -9.67 -14.53 -3.09
CA VAL A 131 -8.67 -13.52 -3.44
C VAL A 131 -8.14 -12.87 -2.17
N ARG A 132 -6.82 -12.91 -1.95
CA ARG A 132 -6.18 -12.32 -0.78
C ARG A 132 -5.07 -11.34 -1.17
N LEU A 133 -5.00 -10.26 -0.41
CA LEU A 133 -4.02 -9.19 -0.52
C LEU A 133 -3.18 -9.16 0.76
N GLU A 134 -1.86 -9.08 0.60
CA GLU A 134 -0.89 -8.76 1.64
C GLU A 134 -0.04 -7.59 1.17
N ALA A 135 -0.32 -6.39 1.69
CA ALA A 135 0.33 -5.16 1.24
C ALA A 135 0.37 -4.14 2.37
N PHE A 136 1.52 -3.50 2.60
CA PHE A 136 1.67 -2.38 3.54
C PHE A 136 1.08 -2.64 4.94
N GLY A 137 1.24 -3.87 5.46
CA GLY A 137 0.70 -4.27 6.76
C GLY A 137 -0.77 -4.75 6.74
N LEU A 138 -1.50 -4.54 5.64
CA LEU A 138 -2.84 -5.10 5.45
C LEU A 138 -2.77 -6.54 4.97
N LYS A 139 -3.45 -7.45 5.66
CA LYS A 139 -3.77 -8.81 5.20
C LYS A 139 -5.28 -8.94 5.10
N ALA A 140 -5.80 -9.05 3.89
CA ALA A 140 -7.23 -8.97 3.65
C ALA A 140 -7.70 -9.95 2.57
N ARG A 141 -8.92 -10.45 2.71
CA ARG A 141 -9.65 -11.07 1.61
C ARG A 141 -10.41 -9.99 0.84
N LEU A 142 -10.42 -10.11 -0.49
CA LEU A 142 -11.13 -9.21 -1.39
C LEU A 142 -12.23 -9.97 -2.13
N THR A 143 -13.33 -9.30 -2.42
CA THR A 143 -14.45 -9.79 -3.25
C THR A 143 -15.09 -8.62 -3.98
N GLY A 144 -15.81 -8.86 -5.07
CA GLY A 144 -16.57 -7.81 -5.75
C GLY A 144 -16.51 -7.88 -7.26
N ASP A 145 -16.93 -6.81 -7.91
CA ASP A 145 -17.09 -6.74 -9.36
C ASP A 145 -16.55 -5.42 -9.87
N LEU A 146 -15.75 -5.49 -10.93
CA LEU A 146 -15.12 -4.35 -11.56
C LEU A 146 -15.36 -4.39 -13.07
N LYS A 147 -15.86 -3.29 -13.61
CA LYS A 147 -15.87 -3.02 -15.04
C LYS A 147 -14.62 -2.21 -15.37
N VAL A 148 -13.78 -2.76 -16.24
CA VAL A 148 -12.58 -2.13 -16.75
C VAL A 148 -12.87 -1.64 -18.15
N ALA A 149 -12.83 -0.32 -18.35
CA ALA A 149 -12.95 0.32 -19.64
C ALA A 149 -11.61 1.00 -19.97
N GLN A 150 -11.05 0.76 -21.15
CA GLN A 150 -9.87 1.46 -21.63
C GLN A 150 -10.16 2.01 -23.02
N ASP A 151 -9.79 3.26 -23.26
CA ASP A 151 -9.88 3.93 -24.55
C ASP A 151 -8.67 4.86 -24.77
N LYS A 152 -8.80 5.83 -25.70
CA LYS A 152 -7.72 6.80 -25.99
C LYS A 152 -7.49 7.80 -24.85
N GLN A 153 -8.46 7.97 -23.96
CA GLN A 153 -8.43 8.92 -22.85
C GLN A 153 -7.78 8.31 -21.61
N GLY A 154 -7.82 6.98 -21.47
CA GLY A 154 -7.06 6.25 -20.48
C GLY A 154 -7.76 4.98 -20.00
N LEU A 155 -7.29 4.48 -18.85
CA LEU A 155 -7.89 3.36 -18.14
C LEU A 155 -8.92 3.90 -17.13
N GLY A 156 -10.14 3.38 -17.20
CA GLY A 156 -11.22 3.62 -16.25
C GLY A 156 -11.68 2.33 -15.58
N LEU A 157 -11.94 2.39 -14.28
CA LEU A 157 -12.57 1.33 -13.49
C LEU A 157 -13.85 1.82 -12.85
N ASN A 158 -14.89 1.01 -12.94
CA ASN A 158 -16.17 1.24 -12.29
C ASN A 158 -16.60 -0.03 -11.56
N GLY A 159 -17.04 0.08 -10.31
CA GLY A 159 -17.49 -1.07 -9.54
C GLY A 159 -17.05 -0.98 -8.09
N GLN A 160 -17.14 -2.10 -7.37
CA GLN A 160 -16.90 -2.12 -5.94
C GLN A 160 -16.08 -3.34 -5.55
N ILE A 161 -15.06 -3.11 -4.72
CA ILE A 161 -14.32 -4.13 -4.01
C ILE A 161 -14.69 -4.06 -2.54
N ASN A 162 -14.99 -5.22 -1.97
CA ASN A 162 -15.31 -5.41 -0.57
C ASN A 162 -14.19 -6.17 0.12
N ILE A 163 -13.93 -5.79 1.36
CA ILE A 163 -13.04 -6.45 2.31
C ILE A 163 -13.91 -7.11 3.39
N PRO A 164 -14.42 -8.33 3.14
CA PRO A 164 -15.26 -9.04 4.12
C PRO A 164 -14.49 -9.51 5.35
N ASP A 165 -13.18 -9.74 5.24
CA ASP A 165 -12.29 -10.01 6.37
C ASP A 165 -10.90 -9.44 6.09
N GLY A 166 -10.31 -8.86 7.13
CA GLY A 166 -8.95 -8.37 7.06
C GLY A 166 -8.39 -7.99 8.42
N ARG A 167 -7.07 -7.92 8.48
CA ARG A 167 -6.30 -7.50 9.65
C ARG A 167 -5.21 -6.56 9.18
N PHE A 168 -5.08 -5.42 9.84
CA PHE A 168 -4.09 -4.40 9.54
C PHE A 168 -3.11 -4.32 10.70
N HIS A 169 -1.85 -4.61 10.40
CA HIS A 169 -0.76 -4.56 11.37
C HIS A 169 0.30 -3.55 10.93
N ALA A 170 0.33 -2.39 11.59
CA ALA A 170 1.31 -1.35 11.35
C ALA A 170 1.47 -0.48 12.60
N TYR A 171 2.65 0.15 12.76
CA TYR A 171 2.92 1.07 13.87
C TYR A 171 2.67 0.46 15.27
N GLY A 172 2.91 -0.85 15.40
CA GLY A 172 2.64 -1.60 16.64
C GLY A 172 1.16 -1.81 16.95
N GLN A 173 0.26 -1.41 16.07
CA GLN A 173 -1.18 -1.59 16.21
C GLN A 173 -1.66 -2.80 15.45
N ASP A 174 -2.67 -3.46 16.01
CA ASP A 174 -3.31 -4.62 15.44
C ASP A 174 -4.82 -4.40 15.33
N LEU A 175 -5.27 -4.09 14.12
CA LEU A 175 -6.64 -3.70 13.84
C LEU A 175 -7.34 -4.77 12.99
N ILE A 176 -8.55 -5.12 13.38
CA ILE A 176 -9.43 -6.04 12.66
C ILE A 176 -10.38 -5.21 11.80
N VAL A 177 -10.36 -5.44 10.50
CA VAL A 177 -11.27 -4.78 9.55
C VAL A 177 -12.67 -5.37 9.72
N ARG A 178 -13.64 -4.54 10.13
CA ARG A 178 -15.05 -4.93 10.25
C ARG A 178 -15.83 -4.66 8.97
N LYS A 179 -15.46 -3.56 8.30
CA LYS A 179 -16.09 -3.11 7.07
C LYS A 179 -15.00 -2.54 6.18
N GLY A 180 -14.98 -2.92 4.90
CA GLY A 180 -14.11 -2.26 3.93
C GLY A 180 -14.78 -2.27 2.57
N GLU A 181 -15.08 -1.09 2.06
CA GLU A 181 -15.66 -0.88 0.75
C GLU A 181 -14.76 0.10 0.00
N LEU A 182 -14.39 -0.28 -1.23
CA LEU A 182 -13.66 0.54 -2.17
C LEU A 182 -14.54 0.69 -3.41
N LEU A 183 -15.03 1.90 -3.65
CA LEU A 183 -15.87 2.21 -4.80
C LEU A 183 -15.04 2.89 -5.88
N PHE A 184 -15.02 2.31 -7.07
CA PHE A 184 -14.34 2.83 -8.25
C PHE A 184 -15.36 3.52 -9.16
N SER A 185 -15.02 4.73 -9.61
CA SER A 185 -15.90 5.58 -10.43
C SER A 185 -15.15 6.34 -11.52
N GLY A 186 -14.21 5.67 -12.20
CA GLY A 186 -13.37 6.27 -13.24
C GLY A 186 -11.89 6.00 -12.96
N PRO A 187 -11.13 6.92 -12.34
CA PRO A 187 -9.69 6.73 -12.17
C PRO A 187 -9.34 5.47 -11.34
N PRO A 188 -8.41 4.61 -11.82
CA PRO A 188 -7.98 3.38 -11.12
C PRO A 188 -7.34 3.62 -9.75
N ASP A 189 -6.69 4.77 -9.60
CA ASP A 189 -5.84 5.16 -8.47
C ASP A 189 -6.60 5.97 -7.40
N GLN A 190 -7.84 6.37 -7.66
CA GLN A 190 -8.65 7.19 -6.78
C GLN A 190 -10.00 6.54 -6.41
N PRO A 191 -10.02 5.35 -5.78
CA PRO A 191 -11.26 4.80 -5.25
C PRO A 191 -11.75 5.62 -4.05
N LEU A 192 -13.07 5.70 -3.90
CA LEU A 192 -13.70 6.17 -2.67
C LEU A 192 -13.62 5.05 -1.62
N LEU A 193 -13.00 5.37 -0.49
CA LEU A 193 -12.79 4.48 0.63
C LEU A 193 -13.92 4.62 1.64
N ASN A 194 -14.38 3.51 2.18
CA ASN A 194 -15.21 3.43 3.38
C ASN A 194 -14.81 2.19 4.18
N ILE A 195 -13.84 2.39 5.07
CA ILE A 195 -13.18 1.30 5.80
C ILE A 195 -13.32 1.58 7.30
N GLU A 196 -13.70 0.56 8.06
CA GLU A 196 -13.77 0.58 9.51
C GLU A 196 -12.95 -0.59 10.06
N ALA A 197 -12.02 -0.26 10.95
CA ALA A 197 -11.22 -1.25 11.65
C ALA A 197 -11.21 -0.96 13.15
N ILE A 198 -11.32 -2.00 13.96
CA ILE A 198 -11.29 -1.91 15.42
C ILE A 198 -10.04 -2.58 15.96
N ARG A 199 -9.55 -2.12 17.10
CA ARG A 199 -8.51 -2.84 17.84
C ARG A 199 -9.03 -4.22 18.24
N ASN A 200 -8.14 -5.20 18.33
CA ASN A 200 -8.51 -6.53 18.82
C ASN A 200 -9.09 -6.42 20.24
N PRO A 201 -10.35 -6.83 20.48
CA PRO A 201 -10.99 -6.78 21.80
C PRO A 201 -10.20 -7.53 22.89
N ASP A 202 -9.49 -8.61 22.52
CA ASP A 202 -8.66 -9.39 23.43
C ASP A 202 -7.46 -8.59 23.98
N ALA A 203 -7.14 -7.46 23.34
CA ALA A 203 -6.01 -6.58 23.68
C ALA A 203 -6.44 -5.18 24.15
N THR A 204 -7.71 -5.06 24.58
CA THR A 204 -8.30 -3.84 25.16
C THR A 204 -8.88 -4.13 26.54
N GLU A 205 -8.57 -3.27 27.49
CA GLU A 205 -9.18 -3.27 28.82
C GLU A 205 -10.61 -2.72 28.77
N ASP A 206 -11.37 -2.96 29.84
CA ASP A 206 -12.70 -2.38 30.08
C ASP A 206 -13.79 -2.70 29.04
N ASP A 207 -13.57 -3.71 28.18
CA ASP A 207 -14.50 -4.12 27.10
C ASP A 207 -14.85 -2.96 26.14
N VAL A 208 -13.91 -2.02 25.97
CA VAL A 208 -14.09 -0.82 25.12
C VAL A 208 -13.64 -1.11 23.69
N ILE A 209 -14.55 -0.91 22.73
CA ILE A 209 -14.22 -1.02 21.31
C ILE A 209 -13.66 0.32 20.86
N ALA A 210 -12.35 0.40 20.61
CA ALA A 210 -11.74 1.55 19.97
C ALA A 210 -11.39 1.23 18.51
N GLY A 211 -11.67 2.14 17.59
CA GLY A 211 -11.46 1.91 16.16
C GLY A 211 -11.17 3.17 15.36
N VAL A 212 -10.81 2.93 14.11
CA VAL A 212 -10.58 3.94 13.08
C VAL A 212 -11.53 3.72 11.92
N ARG A 213 -12.10 4.81 11.42
CA ARG A 213 -12.90 4.87 10.21
C ARG A 213 -12.18 5.74 9.19
N VAL A 214 -11.94 5.21 8.00
CA VAL A 214 -11.31 5.90 6.88
C VAL A 214 -12.34 6.09 5.78
N THR A 215 -12.60 7.34 5.42
CA THR A 215 -13.59 7.72 4.40
C THR A 215 -13.00 8.72 3.41
N GLY A 216 -13.58 8.85 2.22
CA GLY A 216 -13.13 9.80 1.20
C GLY A 216 -12.24 9.15 0.14
N SER A 217 -11.72 9.96 -0.78
CA SER A 217 -10.91 9.46 -1.90
C SER A 217 -9.53 8.98 -1.41
N ALA A 218 -8.93 8.00 -2.08
CA ALA A 218 -7.66 7.42 -1.66
C ALA A 218 -6.47 8.40 -1.64
N ASP A 219 -6.52 9.48 -2.42
CA ASP A 219 -5.53 10.57 -2.44
C ASP A 219 -5.71 11.57 -1.29
N GLN A 220 -6.93 11.71 -0.78
CA GLN A 220 -7.28 12.59 0.34
C GLN A 220 -8.17 11.86 1.36
N PRO A 221 -7.66 10.80 2.02
CA PRO A 221 -8.46 10.05 2.97
C PRO A 221 -8.68 10.86 4.24
N LYS A 222 -9.91 10.82 4.76
CA LYS A 222 -10.29 11.34 6.07
C LYS A 222 -10.33 10.19 7.07
N ALA A 223 -9.47 10.25 8.08
CA ALA A 223 -9.46 9.30 9.18
C ALA A 223 -10.15 9.89 10.42
N GLU A 224 -11.10 9.13 10.99
CA GLU A 224 -11.82 9.46 12.20
C GLU A 224 -11.63 8.33 13.22
N ILE A 225 -11.40 8.69 14.48
CA ILE A 225 -11.24 7.72 15.57
C ILE A 225 -12.55 7.68 16.33
N PHE A 226 -13.04 6.48 16.64
CA PHE A 226 -14.27 6.28 17.39
C PHE A 226 -14.07 5.28 18.52
N SER A 227 -14.97 5.31 19.49
CA SER A 227 -15.07 4.33 20.55
C SER A 227 -16.53 3.95 20.82
N ASP A 228 -16.74 2.73 21.30
CA ASP A 228 -17.99 2.28 21.90
C ASP A 228 -17.68 1.74 23.32
N PRO A 229 -18.15 2.39 24.39
CA PRO A 229 -19.03 3.57 24.43
C PRO A 229 -18.36 4.86 23.90
N VAL A 230 -19.18 5.84 23.48
CA VAL A 230 -18.70 7.10 22.90
C VAL A 230 -17.93 7.92 23.92
N MET A 231 -16.66 8.22 23.61
CA MET A 231 -15.76 9.00 24.46
C MET A 231 -15.18 10.21 23.72
N SER A 232 -14.39 11.02 24.44
CA SER A 232 -13.58 12.05 23.80
C SER A 232 -12.55 11.44 22.84
N GLN A 233 -12.18 12.15 21.78
CA GLN A 233 -11.24 11.65 20.77
C GLN A 233 -9.86 11.30 21.37
N GLN A 234 -9.46 12.01 22.43
CA GLN A 234 -8.20 11.78 23.15
C GLN A 234 -8.22 10.45 23.91
N GLU A 235 -9.36 10.14 24.53
CA GLU A 235 -9.57 8.90 25.27
C GLU A 235 -9.75 7.72 24.33
N ALA A 236 -10.51 7.87 23.25
CA ALA A 236 -10.62 6.87 22.18
C ALA A 236 -9.26 6.55 21.55
N LEU A 237 -8.42 7.57 21.29
CA LEU A 237 -7.06 7.38 20.81
C LEU A 237 -6.18 6.66 21.85
N SER A 238 -6.36 6.96 23.14
CA SER A 238 -5.65 6.25 24.20
C SER A 238 -5.97 4.75 24.19
N TYR A 239 -7.24 4.37 24.10
CA TYR A 239 -7.63 2.98 23.96
C TYR A 239 -7.13 2.38 22.65
N LEU A 240 -7.20 3.12 21.53
CA LEU A 240 -6.71 2.66 20.25
C LEU A 240 -5.21 2.35 20.29
N LEU A 241 -4.39 3.22 20.89
CA LEU A 241 -2.93 3.07 20.90
C LEU A 241 -2.41 2.18 22.03
N ARG A 242 -2.96 2.33 23.23
CA ARG A 242 -2.47 1.69 24.47
C ARG A 242 -3.35 0.55 24.97
N GLY A 243 -4.58 0.43 24.49
CA GLY A 243 -5.55 -0.56 24.97
C GLY A 243 -6.24 -0.18 26.27
N GLN A 244 -6.01 1.02 26.80
CA GLN A 244 -6.50 1.47 28.10
C GLN A 244 -6.78 2.98 28.10
N GLY A 245 -7.64 3.44 29.02
CA GLY A 245 -8.03 4.84 29.19
C GLY A 245 -6.90 5.76 29.66
N LEU A 246 -7.13 7.07 29.65
CA LEU A 246 -6.14 8.06 30.11
C LEU A 246 -5.91 8.03 31.63
N SER A 247 -6.90 7.56 32.38
CA SER A 247 -6.95 7.53 33.84
C SER A 247 -6.29 6.31 34.50
N SER A 248 -6.04 5.22 33.76
CA SER A 248 -5.49 3.96 34.31
C SER A 248 -4.03 4.08 34.80
N GLY A 249 -3.26 5.04 34.30
CA GLY A 249 -1.85 5.23 34.69
C GLY A 249 -1.63 6.00 36.01
N GLN A 250 -2.67 6.56 36.63
CA GLN A 250 -2.50 7.43 37.79
C GLN A 250 -2.64 6.69 39.15
N SER A 251 -3.26 5.51 39.17
CA SER A 251 -3.41 4.73 40.41
C SER A 251 -2.20 3.85 40.74
N ASP A 252 -1.44 3.40 39.72
CA ASP A 252 -0.36 2.43 39.90
C ASP A 252 0.95 3.06 40.39
N SER A 253 1.16 4.36 40.11
CA SER A 253 2.29 5.11 40.69
C SER A 253 2.14 5.28 42.20
N ALA A 254 0.92 5.37 42.74
CA ALA A 254 0.70 5.49 44.18
C ALA A 254 0.93 4.16 44.91
N ALA A 255 0.53 3.04 44.31
CA ALA A 255 0.77 1.70 44.85
C ALA A 255 2.27 1.32 44.82
N MET A 256 2.99 1.65 43.74
CA MET A 256 4.41 1.37 43.63
C MET A 256 5.28 2.32 44.49
N THR A 257 4.87 3.59 44.63
CA THR A 257 5.52 4.54 45.57
C THR A 257 5.31 4.11 47.02
N SER A 258 4.12 3.60 47.38
CA SER A 258 3.88 3.09 48.73
C SER A 258 4.61 1.77 49.02
N MET A 259 4.84 0.90 48.02
CA MET A 259 5.76 -0.25 48.16
C MET A 259 7.22 0.17 48.36
N LEU A 260 7.71 1.17 47.63
CA LEU A 260 9.06 1.74 47.80
C LEU A 260 9.26 2.37 49.19
N ILE A 261 8.24 3.08 49.69
CA ILE A 261 8.25 3.65 51.04
C ILE A 261 8.18 2.53 52.09
N GLY A 262 7.38 1.48 51.86
CA GLY A 262 7.29 0.31 52.73
C GLY A 262 8.60 -0.47 52.86
N MET A 263 9.36 -0.60 51.77
CA MET A 263 10.70 -1.23 51.79
C MET A 263 11.77 -0.33 52.42
N GLY A 264 11.66 1.00 52.29
CA GLY A 264 12.57 1.95 52.94
C GLY A 264 12.36 2.09 54.45
N VAL A 265 11.14 1.90 54.94
CA VAL A 265 10.81 1.99 56.37
C VAL A 265 11.01 0.66 57.11
N ALA A 266 10.97 -0.48 56.41
CA ALA A 266 11.31 -1.78 57.01
C ALA A 266 12.80 -1.92 57.37
N GLN A 267 13.69 -1.03 56.88
CA GLN A 267 15.11 -0.99 57.27
C GLN A 267 15.42 -0.02 58.44
N SER A 268 14.45 0.74 58.96
CA SER A 268 14.72 1.75 60.00
C SER A 268 14.53 1.25 61.45
N GLY A 269 14.24 -0.03 61.64
CA GLY A 269 14.20 -0.68 62.95
C GLY A 269 15.31 -1.72 63.08
N GLN A 270 16.45 -1.33 63.66
CA GLN A 270 17.53 -2.19 64.16
C GLN A 270 18.60 -2.68 63.17
N VAL A 271 19.59 -1.83 62.83
CA VAL A 271 21.01 -2.25 62.78
C VAL A 271 21.89 -1.05 63.14
N VAL A 272 22.07 -0.83 64.44
CA VAL A 272 23.23 -0.08 64.95
C VAL A 272 24.30 -1.13 65.29
N GLY A 273 25.44 -1.07 64.61
CA GLY A 273 26.65 -1.75 65.05
C GLY A 273 27.48 -2.36 63.94
N LYS A 274 28.61 -1.71 63.67
CA LYS A 274 29.79 -2.19 62.92
C LYS A 274 29.62 -2.29 61.41
N ILE A 275 30.13 -1.28 60.71
CA ILE A 275 31.28 -1.37 59.79
C ILE A 275 31.84 0.06 59.72
N GLY A 276 32.69 0.37 60.69
CA GLY A 276 33.58 1.52 60.68
C GLY A 276 34.98 0.96 60.84
N GLU A 277 35.59 0.62 59.70
CA GLU A 277 37.03 0.40 59.50
C GLU A 277 37.15 -0.01 58.02
N THR A 278 37.66 0.87 57.15
CA THR A 278 38.69 0.54 56.12
C THR A 278 38.98 1.74 55.20
N PHE A 279 38.28 2.88 55.24
CA PHE A 279 38.75 4.04 54.45
C PHE A 279 38.76 5.32 55.26
N GLY A 280 40.00 5.76 55.47
CA GLY A 280 40.40 6.78 56.43
C GLY A 280 39.84 8.14 56.09
N VAL A 281 39.37 8.80 57.14
CA VAL A 281 39.14 10.23 57.17
C VAL A 281 40.49 10.92 56.99
N SER A 282 40.61 11.78 55.98
CA SER A 282 41.50 12.93 56.07
C SER A 282 40.63 14.15 56.23
N ASN A 283 40.84 14.83 57.36
CA ASN A 283 40.31 16.14 57.72
C ASN A 283 40.04 17.04 56.49
N LEU A 284 38.92 17.74 56.51
CA LEU A 284 38.98 19.20 56.43
C LEU A 284 37.73 19.82 57.08
N ALA A 285 38.02 20.78 57.95
CA ALA A 285 37.10 21.53 58.81
C ALA A 285 36.11 22.38 57.99
N LEU A 286 34.85 22.47 58.44
CA LEU A 286 34.26 23.69 59.01
C LEU A 286 34.68 24.98 58.29
N ASP A 287 33.75 25.61 57.58
CA ASP A 287 33.10 26.79 58.14
C ASP A 287 31.73 27.05 57.52
N THR A 288 30.82 27.55 58.34
CA THR A 288 29.48 28.00 57.95
C THR A 288 29.50 29.51 57.94
N GLU A 289 29.24 30.16 56.80
CA GLU A 289 28.88 31.58 56.83
C GLU A 289 27.99 31.99 55.64
N GLY A 290 26.74 32.31 55.96
CA GLY A 290 26.15 33.61 55.65
C GLY A 290 25.95 34.02 54.18
N GLY A 291 24.75 33.74 53.67
CA GLY A 291 23.76 34.78 53.33
C GLY A 291 23.94 35.71 52.12
N ARG A 292 22.75 36.13 51.61
CA ARG A 292 22.43 37.26 50.71
C ARG A 292 22.75 37.07 49.23
N ARG A 293 22.07 37.68 48.25
CA ARG A 293 20.75 38.32 48.03
C ARG A 293 20.88 38.88 46.60
N PHE A 294 19.81 38.76 45.81
CA PHE A 294 19.27 39.81 44.93
C PHE A 294 19.86 40.18 43.51
N PHE A 295 19.13 39.76 42.45
CA PHE A 295 18.59 40.53 41.28
C PHE A 295 19.41 40.86 39.98
N PRO A 296 18.70 41.15 38.86
CA PRO A 296 19.03 40.80 37.46
C PRO A 296 19.41 42.00 36.56
N GLY A 297 19.75 41.73 35.29
CA GLY A 297 19.59 42.74 34.21
C GLY A 297 20.49 42.57 32.98
N GLY A 298 19.91 42.85 31.80
CA GLY A 298 20.59 43.15 30.52
C GLY A 298 20.62 41.97 29.54
N GLY A 299 19.93 41.96 28.39
CA GLY A 299 19.44 43.03 27.54
C GLY A 299 20.44 43.34 26.43
N GLN A 300 20.26 42.74 25.24
CA GLN A 300 20.62 43.39 23.96
C GLN A 300 20.01 42.67 22.75
N ARG A 301 19.38 43.50 21.90
CA ARG A 301 18.87 43.22 20.56
C ARG A 301 19.99 43.35 19.52
N LEU A 302 19.69 42.82 18.33
CA LEU A 302 19.84 43.40 16.98
C LEU A 302 20.79 42.62 16.05
N CYS A 303 20.24 42.08 14.95
CA CYS A 303 20.50 42.54 13.57
C CYS A 303 20.04 41.53 12.51
N THR A 304 19.37 42.08 11.51
CA THR A 304 18.81 41.45 10.31
C THR A 304 19.83 41.46 9.17
N ALA A 305 19.88 40.41 8.36
CA ALA A 305 20.38 40.36 6.97
C ALA A 305 19.81 39.07 6.34
N GLY A 306 19.33 38.96 5.10
CA GLY A 306 19.61 39.71 3.88
C GLY A 306 20.07 38.72 2.80
N SER A 307 19.14 38.28 1.93
CA SER A 307 19.32 37.80 0.53
C SER A 307 20.54 36.95 0.13
N ALA A 308 20.30 35.75 -0.42
CA ALA A 308 21.02 35.21 -1.58
C ALA A 308 20.24 34.07 -2.28
N GLY A 309 20.04 34.17 -3.59
CA GLY A 309 19.53 33.09 -4.43
C GLY A 309 20.64 32.26 -5.09
N LYS A 310 20.31 31.06 -5.60
CA LYS A 310 20.77 30.49 -6.89
C LYS A 310 20.42 28.99 -7.04
N ILE A 311 19.93 28.68 -8.23
CA ILE A 311 20.31 27.59 -9.14
C ILE A 311 19.83 26.14 -8.91
N ARG A 312 19.01 25.74 -9.89
CA ARG A 312 18.85 24.44 -10.58
C ARG A 312 19.89 23.35 -10.29
N GLY A 313 19.42 22.16 -9.92
CA GLY A 313 20.14 20.89 -10.07
C GLY A 313 19.21 19.83 -10.66
N ARG A 314 19.40 19.50 -11.94
CA ARG A 314 18.71 18.43 -12.66
C ARG A 314 19.70 17.27 -12.74
N TYR A 315 19.41 16.16 -12.06
CA TYR A 315 20.25 14.96 -12.10
C TYR A 315 19.91 14.13 -13.35
N LEU A 316 20.90 13.95 -14.23
CA LEU A 316 20.88 12.97 -15.32
C LEU A 316 21.43 11.64 -14.77
N ARG A 317 20.68 10.55 -14.93
CA ARG A 317 21.11 9.19 -14.56
C ARG A 317 21.32 8.40 -15.85
N PHE A 318 22.53 7.90 -16.06
CA PHE A 318 22.85 6.97 -17.15
C PHE A 318 22.65 5.53 -16.65
N PRO A 319 21.96 4.64 -17.37
CA PRO A 319 22.08 3.22 -17.15
C PRO A 319 23.12 2.60 -18.10
N GLY A 320 23.98 1.76 -17.50
CA GLY A 320 25.02 0.98 -18.15
C GLY A 320 24.47 -0.22 -18.93
N ASP A 321 25.38 -0.74 -19.75
CA ASP A 321 25.18 -1.70 -20.82
C ASP A 321 24.62 -3.06 -20.40
N ALA A 322 23.66 -3.56 -21.17
CA ALA A 322 23.42 -5.00 -21.36
C ALA A 322 22.78 -5.21 -22.76
N ASP A 323 23.63 -5.55 -23.73
CA ASP A 323 23.22 -5.97 -25.07
C ASP A 323 22.52 -7.34 -25.01
N PHE A 324 21.28 -7.42 -25.50
CA PHE A 324 20.64 -8.67 -25.92
C PHE A 324 20.46 -8.64 -27.44
N THR A 325 21.33 -9.35 -28.14
CA THR A 325 21.20 -9.65 -29.57
C THR A 325 20.37 -10.91 -29.75
N LEU A 326 19.22 -10.80 -30.42
CA LEU A 326 18.50 -11.94 -30.97
C LEU A 326 19.00 -12.15 -32.41
N SER A 327 19.74 -13.23 -32.63
CA SER A 327 20.02 -13.75 -33.97
C SER A 327 18.78 -14.48 -34.51
N PRO A 328 18.39 -14.28 -35.78
CA PRO A 328 17.48 -15.20 -36.44
C PRO A 328 18.27 -16.42 -36.96
N ASP A 329 17.50 -17.46 -37.32
CA ASP A 329 17.86 -18.69 -38.05
C ASP A 329 18.18 -19.94 -37.22
N ALA A 330 17.13 -20.77 -37.03
CA ALA A 330 17.07 -22.17 -37.46
C ALA A 330 15.61 -22.69 -37.39
#